data_AF-A0A4C1TR44-F1
#
_entry.id   AF-A0A4C1TR44-F1
#
_cell.length_a   1.000
_cell.length_b   1.000
_cell.length_c   1.000
_cell.angle_alpha   90.00
_cell.angle_beta   90.00
_cell.angle_gamma   90.00
#
_symmetry.space_group_name_H-M   'P 1'
#
loop_
_entity.id
_entity.type
_entity.pdbx_description
1 polymer ?
#
loop_
_entity_poly.entity_id
_entity_poly.type
_entity_poly.pdbx_seq_one_letter_code
_entity_poly.pdbx_strand_id
1 'polypeptide(L)'
;MTYASPVFAHAAPDAINNLQILQNQFCRMPTGAPSFIKNSVLHRDLHLSTIPKIVKELSEKFFDMAVNHPNPLLVPSATYEASPPHHFIRRPRNVLTDPPNASLRKSKAYRSE
;
A
#
# COMPACT_ATOMS: atom_id res chain seq x y z
N MET A 1 4.55 2.85 12.95
CA MET A 1 4.66 2.41 11.54
C MET A 1 3.27 2.13 11.00
N THR A 2 2.78 2.98 10.11
CA THR A 2 1.45 2.81 9.50
C THR A 2 1.54 1.66 8.50
N TYR A 3 0.72 0.63 8.68
CA TYR A 3 0.67 -0.63 7.91
C TYR A 3 0.52 -0.46 6.38
N ALA A 4 0.41 0.78 5.88
CA ALA A 4 0.11 1.13 4.50
C ALA A 4 1.35 1.36 3.61
N SER A 5 2.55 1.53 4.16
CA SER A 5 3.71 2.00 3.37
C SER A 5 4.21 1.05 2.26
N PRO A 6 4.27 -0.29 2.46
CA PRO A 6 4.65 -1.21 1.37
C PRO A 6 3.63 -1.27 0.23
N VAL A 7 2.37 -0.87 0.50
CA VAL A 7 1.26 -1.00 -0.44
C VAL A 7 1.43 -0.06 -1.65
N PHE A 8 2.04 1.10 -1.44
CA PHE A 8 2.22 2.08 -2.52
C PHE A 8 3.29 1.66 -3.54
N ALA A 9 4.33 0.93 -3.11
CA ALA A 9 5.36 0.41 -4.01
C ALA A 9 4.81 -0.58 -5.06
N HIS A 10 3.74 -1.31 -4.71
CA HIS A 10 3.08 -2.29 -5.57
C HIS A 10 1.65 -1.90 -5.95
N ALA A 11 1.33 -0.60 -5.89
CA ALA A 11 0.04 -0.13 -6.36
C ALA A 11 -0.09 -0.39 -7.87
N ALA A 12 -1.29 -0.81 -8.29
CA ALA A 12 -1.57 -0.99 -9.72
C ALA A 12 -1.35 0.35 -10.45
N PRO A 13 -0.75 0.34 -11.66
CA PRO A 13 -0.53 1.55 -12.45
C PRO A 13 -1.80 2.40 -12.63
N ASP A 14 -2.96 1.75 -12.78
CA ASP A 14 -4.26 2.42 -12.90
C ASP A 14 -4.64 3.24 -11.66
N ALA A 15 -4.33 2.74 -10.47
CA ALA A 15 -4.59 3.46 -9.22
C ALA A 15 -3.69 4.69 -9.10
N ILE A 16 -2.42 4.57 -9.48
CA ILE A 16 -1.47 5.70 -9.51
C ILE A 16 -1.91 6.74 -10.53
N ASN A 17 -2.39 6.30 -11.70
CA ASN A 17 -2.92 7.19 -12.74
C ASN A 17 -4.16 7.97 -12.25
N ASN A 18 -5.09 7.31 -11.54
CA ASN A 18 -6.26 7.97 -10.96
C ASN A 18 -5.86 9.04 -9.93
N LEU A 19 -4.87 8.73 -9.07
CA LEU A 19 -4.32 9.71 -8.13
C LEU A 19 -3.65 10.88 -8.85
N GLN A 20 -2.97 10.64 -9.97
CA GLN A 20 -2.39 11.70 -10.78
C GLN A 20 -3.46 12.59 -11.41
N ILE A 21 -4.58 12.03 -11.88
CA ILE A 21 -5.71 12.80 -12.40
C ILE A 21 -6.28 13.72 -11.31
N LEU A 22 -6.46 13.18 -10.10
CA LEU A 22 -6.91 13.96 -8.95
C LEU A 22 -5.92 15.08 -8.61
N GLN A 23 -4.61 14.79 -8.57
CA GLN A 23 -3.58 15.80 -8.36
C GLN A 23 -3.64 16.91 -9.42
N ASN A 24 -3.80 16.55 -10.69
CA ASN A 24 -3.90 17.52 -11.79
C ASN A 24 -5.14 18.43 -11.61
N GLN A 25 -6.27 17.87 -11.21
CA GLN A 25 -7.48 18.65 -10.92
C GLN A 25 -7.27 19.57 -9.72
N PHE A 26 -6.63 19.06 -8.65
CA PHE A 26 -6.29 19.84 -7.47
C PHE A 26 -5.36 21.01 -7.81
N CYS A 27 -4.38 20.85 -8.69
CA CYS A 27 -3.51 21.94 -9.11
C CYS A 27 -4.26 23.02 -9.92
N ARG A 28 -5.28 22.63 -10.67
CA ARG A 28 -6.06 23.53 -11.54
C ARG A 28 -7.12 24.34 -10.81
N MET A 29 -7.78 23.76 -9.80
CA MET A 29 -8.84 24.44 -9.05
C MET A 29 -8.40 25.78 -8.43
N PRO A 30 -7.29 25.87 -7.67
CA PRO A 30 -6.88 27.13 -7.04
C PRO A 30 -6.22 28.10 -8.02
N THR A 31 -5.60 27.59 -9.09
CA THR A 31 -4.93 28.43 -10.11
C THR A 31 -5.92 29.00 -11.14
N GLY A 32 -7.16 28.49 -11.20
CA GLY A 32 -8.12 28.85 -12.24
C GLY A 32 -7.62 28.52 -13.66
N ALA A 33 -6.68 27.58 -13.78
CA ALA A 33 -5.93 27.37 -15.01
C ALA A 33 -6.79 26.74 -16.12
N PRO A 34 -6.92 27.38 -17.30
CA PRO A 34 -7.67 26.81 -18.42
C PRO A 34 -7.06 25.49 -18.93
N SER A 35 -7.91 24.65 -19.52
CA SER A 35 -7.58 23.28 -19.93
C SER A 35 -6.36 23.17 -20.85
N PHE A 36 -6.10 24.19 -21.67
CA PHE A 36 -4.98 24.21 -22.62
C PHE A 36 -3.60 24.40 -21.97
N ILE A 37 -3.53 24.85 -20.71
CA ILE A 37 -2.26 24.96 -19.99
C ILE A 37 -1.74 23.56 -19.70
N LYS A 38 -0.47 23.30 -20.01
CA LYS A 38 0.16 21.99 -19.77
C LYS A 38 0.33 21.76 -18.27
N ASN A 39 0.02 20.54 -17.81
CA ASN A 39 0.18 20.18 -16.39
C ASN A 39 1.64 20.31 -15.93
N SER A 40 2.63 20.09 -16.80
CA SER A 40 4.04 20.27 -16.46
C SER A 40 4.40 21.71 -16.07
N VAL A 41 3.74 22.70 -16.67
CA VAL A 41 3.91 24.12 -16.31
C VAL A 41 3.34 24.37 -14.92
N LEU A 42 2.12 23.89 -14.66
CA LEU A 42 1.50 24.00 -13.33
C LEU A 42 2.33 23.33 -12.24
N HIS A 43 2.90 22.15 -12.51
CA HIS A 43 3.79 21.48 -11.58
C HIS A 43 5.07 22.28 -11.31
N ARG A 44 5.65 22.92 -12.33
CA ARG A 44 6.83 23.77 -12.18
C ARG A 44 6.50 25.03 -11.37
N ASP A 45 5.41 25.72 -11.69
CA ASP A 45 5.02 26.99 -11.09
C ASP A 45 4.58 26.81 -9.63
N LEU A 46 3.93 25.69 -9.32
CA LEU A 46 3.54 25.32 -7.95
C LEU A 46 4.66 24.59 -7.19
N HIS A 47 5.81 24.34 -7.83
CA HIS A 47 6.91 23.54 -7.28
C HIS A 47 6.47 22.16 -6.75
N LEU A 48 5.48 21.52 -7.41
CA LEU A 48 4.90 20.24 -7.02
C LEU A 48 5.46 19.08 -7.85
N SER A 49 5.93 18.04 -7.18
CA SER A 49 6.26 16.76 -7.81
C SER A 49 5.02 15.94 -8.17
N THR A 50 5.13 15.13 -9.22
CA THR A 50 4.10 14.19 -9.70
C THR A 50 3.91 13.04 -8.71
N ILE A 51 2.68 12.53 -8.53
CA ILE A 51 2.37 11.39 -7.64
C ILE A 51 3.33 10.19 -7.79
N PRO A 52 3.58 9.64 -9.00
CA PRO A 52 4.52 8.53 -9.17
C PRO A 52 5.92 8.81 -8.63
N LYS A 53 6.41 10.06 -8.75
CA LYS A 53 7.72 10.44 -8.21
C LYS A 53 7.70 10.41 -6.68
N ILE A 54 6.66 10.99 -6.07
CA ILE A 54 6.48 10.98 -4.61
C ILE A 54 6.37 9.55 -4.09
N VAL A 55 5.54 8.71 -4.73
CA VAL A 55 5.36 7.31 -4.35
C VAL A 55 6.69 6.55 -4.39
N LYS A 56 7.48 6.77 -5.46
CA LYS A 56 8.81 6.17 -5.59
C LYS A 56 9.75 6.60 -4.46
N GLU A 57 9.92 7.90 -4.25
CA GLU A 57 10.82 8.42 -3.20
C GLU A 57 10.39 8.00 -1.80
N LEU A 58 9.08 7.96 -1.53
CA LEU A 58 8.55 7.47 -0.25
C LEU A 58 8.79 5.97 -0.08
N SER A 59 8.65 5.19 -1.15
CA SER A 59 8.91 3.75 -1.10
C SER A 59 10.39 3.45 -0.83
N GLU A 60 11.31 4.13 -1.49
CA GLU A 60 12.76 4.01 -1.28
C GLU A 60 13.11 4.33 0.18
N LYS A 61 12.68 5.51 0.67
CA LYS A 61 12.90 5.92 2.06
C LYS A 61 12.33 4.94 3.08
N PHE A 62 11.19 4.33 2.77
CA PHE A 62 10.59 3.33 3.64
C PHE A 62 11.42 2.05 3.71
N PHE A 63 11.88 1.55 2.56
CA PHE A 63 12.72 0.37 2.52
C PHE A 63 14.09 0.61 3.19
N ASP A 64 14.71 1.77 2.96
CA ASP A 64 15.95 2.16 3.64
C ASP A 64 15.79 2.22 5.17
N MET A 65 14.63 2.71 5.63
CA MET A 65 14.30 2.74 7.06
C MET A 65 14.03 1.35 7.63
N ALA A 66 13.43 0.45 6.85
CA ALA A 66 13.15 -0.92 7.26
C ALA A 66 14.46 -1.74 7.44
N VAL A 67 15.47 -1.53 6.59
CA VAL A 67 16.78 -2.18 6.71
C VAL A 67 17.46 -1.85 8.05
N ASN A 68 17.38 -0.60 8.48
CA ASN A 68 18.05 -0.11 9.68
C ASN A 68 17.18 -0.16 10.95
N HIS A 69 16.01 -0.81 10.90
CA HIS A 69 15.04 -0.75 11.99
C HIS A 69 15.50 -1.60 13.20
N PRO A 70 15.38 -1.11 14.45
CA PRO A 70 15.71 -1.90 15.65
C PRO A 70 14.83 -3.14 15.88
N ASN A 71 13.80 -3.34 15.05
CA ASN A 71 12.85 -4.45 15.21
C ASN A 71 13.19 -5.51 14.15
N PRO A 72 13.66 -6.70 14.55
CA PRO A 72 14.09 -7.74 13.61
C PRO A 72 12.95 -8.28 12.73
N LEU A 73 11.68 -8.09 13.12
CA LEU A 73 10.53 -8.52 12.32
C LEU A 73 10.26 -7.62 11.11
N LEU A 74 10.81 -6.40 11.10
CA LEU A 74 10.62 -5.44 10.00
C LEU A 74 11.73 -5.53 8.96
N VAL A 75 12.92 -6.01 9.34
CA VAL A 75 14.05 -6.19 8.42
C VAL A 75 13.71 -7.07 7.20
N PRO A 76 12.96 -8.20 7.33
CA PRO A 76 12.54 -9.01 6.19
C PRO A 76 11.65 -8.29 5.17
N SER A 77 10.97 -7.21 5.57
CA SER A 77 10.14 -6.42 4.66
C SER A 77 10.97 -5.62 3.64
N ALA A 78 12.25 -5.34 3.95
CA ALA A 78 13.17 -4.70 3.01
C ALA A 78 13.59 -5.62 1.86
N THR A 79 13.61 -6.93 2.10
CA THR A 79 13.91 -7.97 1.10
C THR A 79 12.64 -8.51 0.41
N TYR A 80 11.51 -7.81 0.55
CA TYR A 80 10.26 -8.25 -0.07
C TYR A 80 10.34 -8.12 -1.60
N GLU A 81 10.37 -9.25 -2.29
CA GLU A 81 10.16 -9.30 -3.73
C GLU A 81 8.70 -9.67 -4.01
N ALA A 82 7.99 -8.80 -4.73
CA ALA A 82 6.63 -9.12 -5.15
C ALA A 82 6.67 -10.30 -6.12
N SER A 83 5.81 -11.30 -5.89
CA SER A 83 5.69 -12.45 -6.78
C SER A 83 5.47 -11.99 -8.23
N PRO A 84 6.17 -12.60 -9.22
CA PRO A 84 5.95 -12.31 -10.63
C PRO A 84 4.46 -12.42 -10.98
N PRO A 85 3.96 -11.61 -11.93
CA PRO A 85 2.53 -11.50 -12.24
C PRO A 85 1.93 -12.73 -12.93
N HIS A 86 2.48 -13.94 -12.70
CA HIS A 86 2.08 -15.11 -13.46
C HIS A 86 0.91 -15.91 -12.88
N HIS A 87 0.50 -15.66 -11.63
CA HIS A 87 -0.71 -16.24 -11.08
C HIS A 87 -1.40 -15.21 -10.18
N PHE A 88 -2.52 -14.64 -10.62
CA PHE A 88 -3.43 -13.94 -9.72
C PHE A 88 -4.01 -14.97 -8.75
N ILE A 89 -3.27 -15.27 -7.67
CA ILE A 89 -3.82 -15.98 -6.52
C ILE A 89 -4.92 -15.04 -6.00
N ARG A 90 -6.17 -15.37 -6.34
CA ARG A 90 -7.33 -14.66 -5.79
C ARG A 90 -7.14 -14.65 -4.28
N ARG A 91 -7.02 -13.46 -3.69
CA ARG A 91 -6.96 -13.35 -2.23
C ARG A 91 -8.14 -14.14 -1.68
N PRO A 92 -7.92 -15.10 -0.76
CA PRO A 92 -9.04 -15.74 -0.09
C PRO A 92 -9.86 -14.61 0.52
N ARG A 93 -11.11 -14.49 0.06
CA ARG A 93 -12.07 -13.60 0.71
C ARG A 93 -12.38 -14.29 2.02
N ASN A 94 -11.66 -13.91 3.08
CA ASN A 94 -11.92 -14.39 4.42
C ASN A 94 -13.35 -13.95 4.78
N VAL A 95 -14.32 -14.82 4.51
CA VAL A 95 -15.56 -14.86 5.29
C VAL A 95 -15.14 -15.52 6.59
N LEU A 96 -14.93 -14.71 7.63
CA LEU A 96 -14.94 -15.20 9.00
C LEU A 96 -16.39 -15.58 9.31
N THR A 97 -16.85 -16.70 8.77
CA THR A 97 -17.97 -17.42 9.34
C THR A 97 -17.40 -18.11 10.56
N ASP A 98 -17.53 -17.47 11.72
CA ASP A 98 -17.55 -18.22 12.97
C ASP A 98 -18.63 -19.31 12.82
N PRO A 99 -18.33 -20.59 13.06
CA PRO A 99 -19.37 -21.61 13.04
C PRO A 99 -20.34 -21.33 14.19
N PRO A 100 -21.67 -21.38 13.95
CA PRO A 100 -22.63 -21.21 15.02
C PRO A 100 -22.55 -22.43 15.94
N ASN A 101 -21.96 -22.23 17.10
CA ASN A 101 -22.16 -23.00 18.32
C ASN A 101 -21.83 -24.51 18.24
N ALA A 102 -20.54 -24.87 18.30
CA ALA A 102 -20.11 -26.22 18.67
C ALA A 102 -19.87 -26.28 20.20
N SER A 103 -20.97 -26.47 20.92
CA SER A 103 -21.10 -27.19 22.18
C SER A 103 -19.81 -27.70 22.85
N LEU A 104 -19.58 -27.21 24.08
CA LEU A 104 -18.84 -27.82 25.19
C LEU A 104 -18.46 -29.30 24.96
N ARG A 105 -17.27 -29.56 24.41
CA ARG A 105 -16.65 -30.88 24.49
C ARG A 105 -16.04 -31.05 25.88
N LYS A 106 -16.87 -31.67 26.72
CA LYS A 106 -16.58 -32.41 27.94
C LYS A 106 -15.10 -32.72 28.16
N SER A 107 -14.58 -32.21 29.28
CA SER A 107 -13.43 -32.75 29.99
C SER A 107 -13.54 -34.27 30.10
N LYS A 108 -12.51 -35.01 29.66
CA LYS A 108 -12.17 -36.32 30.21
C LYS A 108 -10.75 -36.74 29.83
N ALA A 109 -10.06 -37.18 30.88
CA ALA A 109 -8.88 -38.03 30.94
C ALA A 109 -7.51 -37.38 30.62
N TYR A 110 -6.71 -37.18 31.67
CA TYR A 110 -5.51 -37.99 31.81
C TYR A 110 -5.50 -38.65 33.20
N ARG A 111 -5.50 -39.98 33.16
CA ARG A 111 -5.17 -40.90 34.23
C ARG A 111 -3.67 -41.15 34.10
N SER A 112 -2.92 -40.91 35.15
CA SER A 112 -1.56 -41.37 35.35
C SER A 112 -1.54 -41.96 36.76
N GLU A 113 -0.94 -43.14 36.86
CA GLU A 113 -0.68 -44.02 38.01
C GLU A 113 -0.90 -43.48 39.42
#